data_AF-F8FM39-F1
#
_entry.id   AF-F8FM39-F1
#
_cell.length_a   1.000
_cell.length_b   1.000
_cell.length_c   1.000
_cell.angle_alpha   90.00
_cell.angle_beta   90.00
_cell.angle_gamma   90.00
#
_symmetry.space_group_name_H-M   'P 1'
#
loop_
_entity.id
_entity.type
_entity.pdbx_description
1 polymer ?
#
loop_
_entity_poly.entity_id
_entity_poly.type
_entity_poly.pdbx_seq_one_letter_code
_entity_poly.pdbx_strand_id
1 'polypeptide(L)'
;MRDYLLYCSACHEYTALGKYIEKEGHFQGEYSLLHNSHTDSDELLCRFMIRHTGHELRLHTNRTEHFSRILRTASRFMEMDIDAFLERELDRKERMRSETEMERGLGQLQLNVLRQQLEEEAERIAGLPTSEAAESQFLLGKEEGVKRALAMLEELMERTRMMYR
;
A
#
# COMPACT_ATOMS: atom_id res chain seq x y z
N MET A 1 -26.49 12.57 0.96
CA MET A 1 -25.44 11.76 1.61
C MET A 1 -25.43 12.08 3.11
N ARG A 2 -25.19 11.11 3.99
CA ARG A 2 -25.16 11.35 5.45
C ARG A 2 -23.72 11.55 5.88
N ASP A 3 -23.45 12.70 6.48
CA ASP A 3 -22.16 13.00 7.09
C ASP A 3 -22.30 12.94 8.61
N TYR A 4 -21.19 12.62 9.27
CA TYR A 4 -21.12 12.32 10.67
C TYR A 4 -20.08 13.21 11.35
N LEU A 5 -20.33 13.55 12.60
CA LEU A 5 -19.33 14.09 13.51
C LEU A 5 -19.42 13.37 14.84
N LEU A 6 -18.29 13.28 15.53
CA LEU A 6 -18.21 12.81 16.90
C LEU A 6 -17.97 14.01 17.81
N TYR A 7 -18.78 14.16 18.85
CA TYR A 7 -18.75 15.32 19.73
C TYR A 7 -18.55 14.90 21.19
N CYS A 8 -17.66 15.60 21.88
CA CYS A 8 -17.46 15.49 23.32
C CYS A 8 -18.13 16.66 24.04
N SER A 9 -19.12 16.35 24.89
CA SER A 9 -19.83 17.36 25.66
C SER A 9 -18.97 18.00 26.75
N ALA A 10 -18.05 17.22 27.36
CA ALA A 10 -17.20 17.69 28.45
C ALA A 10 -16.11 18.66 27.99
N CYS A 11 -15.46 18.39 26.86
CA CYS A 11 -14.42 19.27 26.30
C CYS A 11 -14.98 20.36 25.37
N HIS A 12 -16.25 20.26 24.97
CA HIS A 12 -16.84 21.09 23.93
C HIS A 12 -16.03 21.05 22.60
N GLU A 13 -15.52 19.86 22.27
CA GLU A 13 -14.73 19.60 21.06
C GLU A 13 -15.45 18.59 20.16
N TYR A 14 -15.26 18.70 18.84
CA TYR A 14 -15.75 17.71 17.87
C TYR A 14 -14.69 17.33 16.83
N THR A 15 -14.85 16.16 16.23
CA THR A 15 -14.16 15.76 15.00
C THR A 15 -15.20 15.40 13.92
N ALA A 16 -15.03 15.93 12.72
CA ALA A 16 -15.81 15.58 11.55
C ALA A 16 -15.30 14.26 10.96
N LEU A 17 -16.21 13.31 10.82
CA LEU A 17 -15.93 11.98 10.27
C LEU A 17 -16.25 11.90 8.77
N GLY A 18 -16.94 12.91 8.23
CA GLY A 18 -17.44 12.85 6.86
C GLY A 18 -18.40 11.67 6.70
N LYS A 19 -18.27 10.91 5.61
CA LYS A 19 -19.14 9.78 5.30
C LYS A 19 -18.53 8.48 5.77
N TYR A 20 -19.39 7.52 6.09
CA TYR A 20 -18.97 6.15 6.32
C TYR A 20 -18.84 5.39 4.99
N ILE A 21 -17.65 4.83 4.72
CA ILE A 21 -17.37 4.03 3.52
C ILE A 21 -17.56 2.56 3.87
N GLU A 22 -18.75 2.02 3.59
CA GLU A 22 -19.12 0.65 3.96
C GLU A 22 -18.18 -0.42 3.41
N LYS A 23 -17.63 -0.23 2.21
CA LYS A 23 -16.73 -1.19 1.56
C LYS A 23 -15.38 -1.32 2.28
N GLU A 24 -14.90 -0.23 2.86
CA GLU A 24 -13.57 -0.13 3.45
C GLU A 24 -13.62 -0.10 4.99
N GLY A 25 -14.82 -0.07 5.56
CA GLY A 25 -15.06 -0.21 7.00
C GLY A 25 -14.63 0.99 7.84
N HIS A 26 -14.47 2.17 7.24
CA HIS A 26 -13.96 3.37 7.94
C HIS A 26 -14.70 4.66 7.53
N PHE A 27 -14.40 5.75 8.22
CA PHE A 27 -14.93 7.09 7.94
C PHE A 27 -13.96 7.89 7.06
N GLN A 28 -14.47 8.69 6.12
CA GLN A 28 -13.64 9.61 5.31
C GLN A 28 -12.75 10.52 6.17
N GLY A 29 -13.17 10.80 7.40
CA GLY A 29 -12.44 11.63 8.34
C GLY A 29 -12.53 13.11 7.98
N GLU A 30 -11.56 13.86 8.46
CA GLU A 30 -11.54 15.31 8.38
C GLU A 30 -11.26 15.80 6.95
N TYR A 31 -11.76 16.99 6.62
CA TYR A 31 -11.48 17.63 5.34
C TYR A 31 -10.38 18.68 5.46
N SER A 32 -9.36 18.58 4.61
CA SER A 32 -8.34 19.61 4.40
C SER A 32 -8.77 20.58 3.31
N LEU A 33 -8.67 21.87 3.63
CA LEU A 33 -8.89 22.93 2.65
C LEU A 33 -7.70 23.07 1.70
N LEU A 34 -6.48 22.85 2.18
CA LEU A 34 -5.25 22.99 1.39
C LEU A 34 -5.19 21.97 0.25
N HIS A 35 -5.50 20.71 0.56
CA HIS A 35 -5.44 19.62 -0.43
C HIS A 35 -6.79 19.35 -1.10
N ASN A 36 -7.86 20.04 -0.68
CA ASN A 36 -9.21 19.87 -1.18
C ASN A 36 -9.67 18.39 -1.10
N SER A 37 -9.24 17.68 -0.06
CA SER A 37 -9.40 16.25 0.11
C SER A 37 -9.69 15.86 1.56
N HIS A 38 -10.27 14.67 1.74
CA HIS A 38 -10.45 14.06 3.05
C HIS A 38 -9.17 13.32 3.48
N THR A 39 -8.98 13.16 4.79
CA THR A 39 -7.87 12.39 5.36
C THR A 39 -7.92 10.91 4.98
N ASP A 40 -9.12 10.36 4.79
CA ASP A 40 -9.41 8.95 4.48
C ASP A 40 -8.60 7.99 5.38
N SER A 41 -8.58 8.30 6.67
CA SER A 41 -7.78 7.64 7.71
C SER A 41 -8.46 7.79 9.07
N ASP A 42 -8.46 6.71 9.86
CA ASP A 42 -9.04 6.68 11.19
C ASP A 42 -8.12 7.31 12.25
N GLU A 43 -6.91 7.74 11.91
CA GLU A 43 -5.92 8.19 12.91
C GLU A 43 -6.41 9.39 13.73
N LEU A 44 -7.02 10.40 13.09
CA LEU A 44 -7.58 11.55 13.80
C LEU A 44 -8.74 11.15 14.71
N LEU A 45 -9.59 10.21 14.27
CA LEU A 45 -10.64 9.63 15.09
C LEU A 45 -10.06 8.89 16.30
N CYS A 46 -9.05 8.04 16.10
CA CYS A 46 -8.38 7.33 17.19
C CYS A 46 -7.75 8.30 18.20
N ARG A 47 -7.05 9.34 17.73
CA ARG A 47 -6.47 10.38 18.60
C ARG A 47 -7.56 11.13 19.38
N PHE A 48 -8.67 11.46 18.72
CA PHE A 48 -9.82 12.08 19.36
C PHE A 48 -10.37 11.19 20.48
N MET A 49 -10.58 9.89 20.21
CA MET A 49 -11.07 8.93 21.19
C MET A 49 -10.10 8.77 22.38
N ILE A 50 -8.79 8.70 22.12
CA ILE A 50 -7.77 8.57 23.16
C ILE A 50 -7.75 9.82 24.06
N ARG A 51 -7.75 11.02 23.48
CA ARG A 51 -7.74 12.28 24.25
C ARG A 51 -8.98 12.45 25.11
N HIS A 52 -10.11 11.94 24.64
CA HIS A 52 -11.40 12.05 25.32
C HIS A 52 -11.77 10.78 26.10
N THR A 53 -10.78 9.97 26.47
CA THR A 53 -11.00 8.74 27.24
C THR A 53 -11.72 9.07 28.55
N GLY A 54 -12.82 8.38 28.82
CA GLY A 54 -13.65 8.61 30.01
C GLY A 54 -14.68 9.73 29.89
N HIS A 55 -14.74 10.45 28.75
CA HIS A 55 -15.78 11.42 28.48
C HIS A 55 -16.94 10.78 27.69
N GLU A 56 -18.14 11.35 27.83
CA GLU A 56 -19.27 10.95 26.99
C GLU A 56 -19.08 11.49 25.57
N LEU A 57 -18.98 10.58 24.60
CA LEU A 57 -18.88 10.88 23.18
C LEU A 57 -20.21 10.56 22.49
N ARG A 58 -20.71 11.51 21.69
CA ARG A 58 -21.97 11.34 20.95
C ARG A 58 -21.74 11.51 19.46
N LEU A 59 -22.23 10.54 18.70
CA LEU A 59 -22.26 10.59 17.25
C LEU A 59 -23.47 11.41 16.78
N HIS A 60 -23.23 12.40 15.93
CA HIS A 60 -24.28 13.23 15.35
C HIS A 60 -24.25 13.14 13.83
N THR A 61 -25.43 13.17 13.21
CA THR A 61 -25.57 13.20 11.74
C THR A 61 -25.99 14.58 11.26
N ASN A 62 -25.58 14.93 10.04
CA ASN A 62 -25.85 16.22 9.40
C ASN A 62 -27.34 16.59 9.25
N ARG A 63 -28.26 15.67 9.52
CA ARG A 63 -29.72 15.88 9.44
C ARG A 63 -30.35 16.39 10.74
N THR A 64 -29.54 16.84 11.70
CA THR A 64 -30.02 17.27 13.01
C THR A 64 -29.63 18.72 13.31
N GLU A 65 -30.49 19.45 14.02
CA GLU A 65 -30.17 20.81 14.48
C GLU A 65 -28.95 20.81 15.40
N HIS A 66 -28.78 19.74 16.20
CA HIS A 66 -27.62 19.54 17.04
C HIS A 66 -26.31 19.53 16.26
N PHE A 67 -26.24 18.89 15.10
CA PHE A 67 -25.06 18.90 14.25
C PHE A 67 -24.68 20.32 13.84
N SER A 68 -25.65 21.09 13.34
CA SER A 68 -25.45 22.48 12.92
C SER A 68 -25.10 23.41 14.08
N ARG A 69 -25.55 23.09 15.29
CA ARG A 69 -25.21 23.83 16.51
C ARG A 69 -23.78 23.52 16.95
N ILE A 70 -23.37 22.24 16.93
CA ILE A 70 -22.02 21.81 17.29
C ILE A 70 -21.00 22.50 16.39
N LEU A 71 -21.18 22.48 15.07
CA LEU A 71 -20.30 23.17 14.12
C LEU A 71 -20.14 24.68 14.37
N ARG A 72 -21.14 25.31 15.00
CA ARG A 72 -21.12 26.76 15.28
C ARG A 72 -20.58 27.13 16.66
N THR A 73 -20.55 26.17 17.59
CA THR A 73 -20.32 26.45 19.02
C THR A 73 -19.12 25.72 19.58
N ALA A 74 -18.90 24.47 19.17
CA ALA A 74 -17.82 23.62 19.63
C ALA A 74 -16.52 23.89 18.86
N SER A 75 -15.38 23.58 19.49
CA SER A 75 -14.07 23.68 18.86
C SER A 75 -13.79 22.44 18.00
N ARG A 76 -13.23 22.64 16.80
CA ARG A 76 -12.82 21.54 15.93
C ARG A 76 -11.49 20.96 16.42
N PHE A 77 -11.47 19.64 16.61
CA PHE A 77 -10.29 18.95 17.14
C PHE A 77 -9.13 18.98 16.13
N MET A 78 -7.96 19.43 16.60
CA MET A 78 -6.72 19.48 15.82
C MET A 78 -6.86 20.19 14.46
N GLU A 79 -7.74 21.20 14.35
CA GLU A 79 -8.03 21.88 13.09
C GLU A 79 -6.78 22.37 12.35
N MET A 80 -5.81 22.89 13.10
CA MET A 80 -4.56 23.42 12.53
C MET A 80 -3.58 22.35 12.05
N ASP A 81 -3.76 21.11 12.49
CA ASP A 81 -2.89 19.99 12.15
C ASP A 81 -3.47 19.09 11.04
N ILE A 82 -4.71 19.34 10.58
CA ILE A 82 -5.36 18.51 9.55
C ILE A 82 -4.56 18.51 8.25
N ASP A 83 -4.07 19.67 7.83
CA ASP A 83 -3.28 19.79 6.60
C ASP A 83 -1.96 19.03 6.73
N ALA A 84 -1.23 19.23 7.83
CA ALA A 84 0.00 18.50 8.12
C ALA A 84 -0.21 16.98 8.24
N PHE A 85 -1.40 16.55 8.69
CA PHE A 85 -1.77 15.15 8.74
C PHE A 85 -1.88 14.56 7.32
N LEU A 86 -2.57 15.29 6.44
CA LEU A 86 -2.75 14.88 5.06
C LEU A 86 -1.46 14.88 4.25
N GLU A 87 -0.59 15.88 4.43
CA GLU A 87 0.74 15.90 3.83
C GLU A 87 1.54 14.64 4.18
N ARG A 88 1.55 14.25 5.47
CA ARG A 88 2.25 13.04 5.92
C ARG A 88 1.67 11.76 5.31
N GLU A 89 0.35 11.68 5.19
CA GLU A 89 -0.31 10.53 4.57
C GLU A 89 -0.02 10.46 3.06
N LEU A 90 -0.01 11.60 2.37
CA LEU A 90 0.39 11.68 0.96
C LEU A 90 1.85 11.26 0.77
N ASP A 91 2.76 11.81 1.56
CA ASP A 91 4.18 11.44 1.56
C ASP A 91 4.38 9.94 1.82
N ARG A 92 3.63 9.38 2.78
CA ARG A 92 3.69 7.95 3.09
C ARG A 92 3.20 7.11 1.91
N LYS A 93 2.08 7.49 1.28
CA LYS A 93 1.55 6.80 0.10
C LYS A 93 2.54 6.87 -1.07
N GLU A 94 3.19 8.01 -1.27
CA GLU A 94 4.21 8.18 -2.31
C GLU A 94 5.45 7.33 -2.04
N ARG A 95 5.95 7.31 -0.80
CA ARG A 95 7.06 6.44 -0.41
C ARG A 95 6.73 4.96 -0.58
N MET A 96 5.54 4.52 -0.16
CA MET A 96 5.12 3.13 -0.36
C MET A 96 5.06 2.75 -1.85
N ARG A 97 4.60 3.66 -2.72
CA ARG A 97 4.62 3.44 -4.17
C ARG A 97 6.05 3.32 -4.69
N SER A 98 6.92 4.25 -4.28
CA SER A 98 8.34 4.24 -4.67
C SER A 98 9.06 2.97 -4.18
N GLU A 99 8.80 2.53 -2.95
CA GLU A 99 9.33 1.27 -2.40
C GLU A 99 8.85 0.07 -3.21
N THR A 100 7.55 0.02 -3.52
CA THR A 100 6.98 -1.06 -4.34
C THR A 100 7.60 -1.10 -5.74
N GLU A 101 7.83 0.06 -6.36
CA GLU A 101 8.51 0.18 -7.66
C GLU A 101 9.97 -0.28 -7.57
N MET A 102 10.68 0.10 -6.50
CA MET A 102 12.05 -0.33 -6.24
C MET A 102 12.14 -1.85 -6.04
N GLU A 103 11.27 -2.44 -5.21
CA GLU A 103 11.20 -3.88 -5.01
C GLU A 103 10.94 -4.64 -6.32
N ARG A 104 10.05 -4.11 -7.17
CA ARG A 104 9.82 -4.66 -8.52
C ARG A 104 11.07 -4.57 -9.38
N GLY A 105 11.77 -3.44 -9.38
CA GLY A 105 13.03 -3.26 -10.11
C GLY A 105 14.11 -4.24 -9.65
N LEU A 106 14.24 -4.43 -8.33
CA LEU A 106 15.15 -5.42 -7.73
C LEU A 106 14.78 -6.84 -8.14
N GLY A 107 13.50 -7.20 -8.12
CA GLY A 107 13.03 -8.51 -8.57
C GLY A 107 13.34 -8.77 -10.05
N GLN A 108 13.13 -7.78 -10.92
CA GLN A 108 13.49 -7.89 -12.34
C GLN A 108 15.01 -8.07 -12.53
N LEU A 109 15.82 -7.33 -11.77
CA LEU A 109 17.28 -7.49 -11.79
C LEU A 109 17.69 -8.90 -11.35
N GLN A 110 17.12 -9.42 -10.26
CA GLN A 110 17.38 -10.77 -9.78
C GLN A 110 17.06 -11.85 -10.83
N LEU A 111 15.93 -11.72 -11.52
CA LEU A 111 15.56 -12.64 -12.61
C LEU A 111 16.53 -12.55 -13.80
N ASN A 112 16.96 -11.34 -14.16
CA ASN A 112 17.96 -11.15 -15.22
C ASN A 112 19.32 -11.77 -14.85
N VAL A 113 19.77 -11.60 -13.60
CA VAL A 113 21.01 -12.22 -13.10
C VAL A 113 20.90 -13.74 -13.12
N LEU A 114 19.78 -14.30 -12.65
CA LEU A 114 19.55 -15.75 -12.70
C LEU A 114 19.55 -16.27 -14.14
N ARG A 115 18.95 -15.54 -15.08
CA ARG A 115 18.97 -15.91 -16.51
C ARG A 115 20.40 -15.99 -17.02
N GLN A 116 21.20 -14.96 -16.78
CA GLN A 116 22.60 -14.95 -17.20
C GLN A 116 23.41 -16.10 -16.59
N GLN A 117 23.19 -16.42 -15.30
CA GLN A 117 23.86 -17.55 -14.65
C GLN A 117 23.48 -18.90 -15.28
N LEU A 118 22.22 -19.08 -15.69
CA LEU A 118 21.78 -20.29 -16.39
C LEU A 118 22.35 -20.37 -17.81
N GLU A 119 22.44 -19.25 -18.52
CA GLU A 119 23.11 -19.17 -19.84
C GLU A 119 24.58 -19.58 -19.72
N GLU A 120 25.31 -18.99 -18.78
CA GLU A 120 26.73 -19.30 -18.52
C GLU A 120 26.94 -20.77 -18.10
N GLU A 121 26.02 -21.34 -17.30
CA GLU A 121 26.12 -22.75 -16.89
C GLU A 121 25.81 -23.71 -18.05
N ALA A 122 24.85 -23.38 -18.92
CA ALA A 122 24.57 -24.18 -20.11
C ALA A 122 25.77 -24.19 -21.07
N GLU A 123 26.38 -23.02 -21.33
CA GLU A 123 27.59 -22.91 -22.14
C GLU A 123 28.77 -23.67 -21.53
N ARG A 124 28.93 -23.58 -20.20
CA ARG A 124 29.97 -24.32 -19.47
C ARG A 124 29.80 -25.83 -19.63
N ILE A 125 28.59 -26.35 -19.48
CA ILE A 125 28.31 -27.79 -19.62
C ILE A 125 28.58 -28.25 -21.06
N ALA A 126 28.15 -27.48 -22.06
CA ALA A 126 28.36 -27.78 -23.46
C ALA A 126 29.86 -27.81 -23.86
N GLY A 127 30.69 -27.02 -23.17
CA GLY A 127 32.14 -26.97 -23.39
C GLY A 127 32.95 -28.06 -22.68
N LEU A 128 32.35 -28.91 -21.84
CA LEU A 128 33.08 -29.94 -21.10
C LEU A 128 33.49 -31.10 -22.04
N PRO A 129 34.77 -31.51 -22.01
CA PRO A 129 35.22 -32.66 -22.79
C PRO A 129 34.60 -33.95 -22.24
N THR A 130 34.26 -34.87 -23.14
CA THR A 130 33.70 -36.19 -22.79
C THR A 130 34.63 -37.29 -23.29
N SER A 131 34.84 -38.29 -22.45
CA SER A 131 35.71 -39.43 -22.76
C SER A 131 34.92 -40.72 -23.03
N GLU A 132 33.77 -40.87 -22.38
CA GLU A 132 32.89 -42.04 -22.51
C GLU A 132 31.48 -41.66 -23.00
N ALA A 133 30.81 -42.60 -23.67
CA ALA A 133 29.45 -42.40 -24.17
C ALA A 133 28.43 -42.14 -23.04
N ALA A 134 28.60 -42.79 -21.89
CA ALA A 134 27.74 -42.57 -20.72
C ALA A 134 27.92 -41.16 -20.12
N GLU A 135 29.15 -40.66 -20.07
CA GLU A 135 29.48 -39.30 -19.63
C GLU A 135 28.89 -38.25 -20.57
N SER A 136 28.98 -38.48 -21.88
CA SER A 136 28.36 -37.64 -22.90
C SER A 136 26.83 -37.56 -22.75
N GLN A 137 26.15 -38.69 -22.57
CA GLN A 137 24.69 -38.69 -22.38
C GLN A 137 24.27 -37.99 -21.06
N PHE A 138 25.05 -38.15 -19.99
CA PHE A 138 24.77 -37.50 -18.72
C PHE A 138 24.90 -35.98 -18.81
N LEU A 139 25.98 -35.47 -19.43
CA LEU A 139 26.17 -34.03 -19.63
C LEU A 139 25.09 -33.42 -20.53
N LEU A 140 24.68 -34.14 -21.57
CA LEU A 140 23.58 -33.72 -22.45
C LEU A 140 22.25 -33.63 -21.69
N GLY A 141 21.98 -34.57 -20.78
CA GLY A 141 20.81 -34.50 -19.89
C GLY A 141 20.85 -33.29 -18.93
N LYS A 142 22.03 -32.95 -18.41
CA LYS A 142 22.22 -31.73 -17.59
C LYS A 142 22.01 -30.46 -18.40
N GLU A 143 22.60 -30.39 -19.59
CA GLU A 143 22.46 -29.25 -20.50
C GLU A 143 20.99 -28.99 -20.84
N GLU A 144 20.25 -30.03 -21.23
CA GLU A 144 18.81 -29.91 -21.53
C GLU A 144 17.99 -29.52 -20.29
N GLY A 145 18.38 -29.98 -19.09
CA GLY A 145 17.78 -29.53 -17.84
C GLY A 145 17.94 -28.03 -17.60
N VAL A 146 19.16 -27.50 -17.83
CA VAL A 146 19.44 -26.05 -17.68
C VAL A 146 18.71 -25.24 -18.74
N LYS A 147 18.71 -25.67 -20.01
CA LYS A 147 17.95 -25.02 -21.09
C LYS A 147 16.45 -25.00 -20.80
N ARG A 148 15.90 -26.09 -20.23
CA ARG A 148 14.49 -26.13 -19.85
C ARG A 148 14.19 -25.15 -18.72
N ALA A 149 15.06 -25.05 -17.72
CA ALA A 149 14.93 -24.07 -16.65
C ALA A 149 15.01 -22.63 -17.18
N LEU A 150 15.92 -22.35 -18.13
CA LEU A 150 16.02 -21.07 -18.81
C LEU A 150 14.70 -20.70 -19.52
N ALA A 151 14.16 -21.61 -20.33
CA ALA A 151 12.91 -21.39 -21.05
C ALA A 151 11.72 -21.10 -20.10
N MET A 152 11.66 -21.82 -18.96
CA MET A 152 10.65 -21.56 -17.93
C MET A 152 10.83 -20.18 -17.27
N LEU A 153 12.07 -19.78 -17.02
CA LEU A 153 12.40 -18.47 -16.46
C LEU A 153 11.99 -17.34 -17.41
N GLU A 154 12.30 -17.47 -18.70
CA GLU A 154 11.92 -16.50 -19.73
C GLU A 154 10.39 -16.35 -19.83
N GLU A 155 9.65 -17.46 -19.81
CA GLU A 155 8.18 -17.45 -19.80
C GLU A 155 7.65 -16.73 -18.55
N LEU A 156 8.25 -16.98 -17.38
CA LEU A 156 7.87 -16.33 -16.12
C LEU A 156 8.16 -14.83 -16.15
N MET A 157 9.31 -14.42 -16.69
CA MET A 157 9.67 -13.01 -16.86
C MET A 157 8.67 -12.29 -17.77
N GLU A 158 8.27 -12.91 -18.87
CA GLU A 158 7.31 -12.31 -19.81
C GLU A 158 5.90 -12.19 -19.20
N ARG A 159 5.42 -13.24 -18.52
CA ARG A 159 4.15 -13.19 -17.78
C ARG A 159 4.16 -12.09 -16.72
N THR A 160 5.26 -11.97 -15.99
CA THR A 160 5.42 -10.95 -14.95
C THR A 160 5.38 -9.55 -15.56
N ARG A 161 6.07 -9.32 -16.69
CA ARG A 161 5.99 -8.03 -17.41
C ARG A 161 4.58 -7.69 -17.89
N MET A 162 3.82 -8.67 -18.38
CA MET A 162 2.44 -8.45 -18.83
C MET A 162 1.49 -8.09 -17.68
N MET A 163 1.67 -8.66 -16.49
CA MET A 163 0.81 -8.36 -15.32
C MET A 163 1.03 -6.96 -14.74
N TYR A 164 2.19 -6.34 -15.02
CA TYR A 164 2.59 -5.05 -14.43
C TYR A 164 2.82 -3.95 -15.48
N ARG A 165 2.31 -4.13 -16.71
CA ARG A 165 2.13 -3.07 -17.72
C ARG A 165 0.77 -2.40 -17.54
#